data_AF-A0A3C0UPT8-F1
#
_entry.id   AF-A0A3C0UPT8-F1
#
_cell.length_a   1.000
_cell.length_b   1.000
_cell.length_c   1.000
_cell.angle_alpha   90.00
_cell.angle_beta   90.00
_cell.angle_gamma   90.00
#
_symmetry.space_group_name_H-M   'P 1'
#
loop_
_entity.id
_entity.type
_entity.pdbx_description
1 polymer ?
#
loop_
_entity_poly.entity_id
_entity_poly.type
_entity_poly.pdbx_seq_one_letter_code
_entity_poly.pdbx_strand_id
1 'polypeptide(L)'
;MSQPKPKKSALREWLDSVVFAVVAATLIRWLLLEAYTIPSSSMEKSLLIGDFLFVSKLHYGARTPGTPLQVPLTHQTIWGTNIPSFSTLIQLPMFRLPSFTSVKRNDVVVFNYPGDPEEPFEDPLVGNGGYKNFPVDLRTNFIKRCIAVAGDVVEVKNGLVYINGKEGETPPQAQLMYRLESSDLLDDRFFENEDIRDYGTFPGDTA
;
A
#
# COMPACT_ATOMS: atom_id res chain seq x y z
N MET A 1 58.15 6.32 -2.78
CA MET A 1 57.79 7.29 -1.72
C MET A 1 56.27 7.38 -1.66
N SER A 2 55.63 6.72 -0.69
CA SER A 2 54.19 6.82 -0.47
C SER A 2 53.93 8.05 0.40
N GLN A 3 53.37 9.10 -0.20
CA GLN A 3 52.98 10.31 0.54
C GLN A 3 52.01 9.93 1.69
N PRO A 4 52.17 10.48 2.91
CA PRO A 4 51.26 10.21 4.00
C PRO A 4 49.89 10.81 3.63
N LYS A 5 48.85 9.95 3.55
CA LYS A 5 47.47 10.41 3.30
C LYS A 5 47.10 11.43 4.39
N PRO A 6 46.62 12.63 4.02
CA PRO A 6 46.21 13.63 5.00
C PRO A 6 45.11 13.04 5.89
N LYS A 7 45.26 13.15 7.22
CA LYS A 7 44.25 12.69 8.18
C LYS A 7 42.94 13.39 7.88
N LYS A 8 41.88 12.63 7.61
CA LYS A 8 40.55 13.20 7.40
C LYS A 8 40.11 13.86 8.71
N SER A 9 39.43 15.01 8.62
CA SER A 9 38.82 15.65 9.78
C SER A 9 37.81 14.70 10.43
N ALA A 10 37.72 14.69 11.76
CA ALA A 10 36.74 13.85 12.49
C ALA A 10 35.30 14.07 12.01
N LEU A 11 34.96 15.30 11.61
CA LEU A 11 33.67 15.63 11.00
C LEU A 11 33.47 14.94 9.64
N ARG A 12 34.54 14.81 8.84
CA ARG A 12 34.50 14.14 7.54
C ARG A 12 34.36 12.63 7.69
N GLU A 13 35.01 12.03 8.68
CA GLU A 13 34.86 10.59 8.96
C GLU A 13 33.47 10.26 9.48
N TRP A 14 32.90 11.11 10.34
CA TRP A 14 31.51 11.00 10.78
C TRP A 14 30.53 11.14 9.61
N LEU A 15 30.72 12.15 8.75
CA LEU A 15 29.88 12.37 7.58
C LEU A 15 30.00 11.24 6.54
N ASP A 16 31.21 10.75 6.27
CA ASP A 16 31.45 9.59 5.40
C ASP A 16 30.68 8.36 5.91
N SER A 17 30.64 8.14 7.24
CA SER A 17 29.92 7.03 7.87
C SER A 17 28.41 7.18 7.74
N VAL A 18 27.87 8.39 7.94
CA VAL A 18 26.44 8.68 7.79
C VAL A 18 26.01 8.50 6.33
N VAL A 19 26.78 9.01 5.37
CA VAL A 19 26.50 8.84 3.94
C VAL A 19 26.48 7.36 3.58
N PHE A 20 27.47 6.59 4.04
CA PHE A 20 27.51 5.15 3.84
C PHE A 20 26.26 4.45 4.41
N ALA A 21 25.86 4.79 5.64
CA ALA A 21 24.68 4.22 6.28
C ALA A 21 23.39 4.55 5.51
N VAL A 22 23.21 5.79 5.04
CA VAL A 22 22.04 6.20 4.24
C VAL A 22 22.00 5.44 2.92
N VAL A 23 23.13 5.30 2.23
CA VAL A 23 23.20 4.55 0.96
C VAL A 23 22.86 3.08 1.18
N ALA A 24 23.45 2.46 2.20
CA ALA A 24 23.17 1.07 2.54
C ALA A 24 21.70 0.86 2.92
N ALA A 25 21.13 1.73 3.77
CA ALA A 25 19.72 1.67 4.16
C ALA A 25 18.78 1.83 2.96
N THR A 26 19.11 2.72 2.02
CA THR A 26 18.34 2.94 0.80
C THR A 26 18.36 1.70 -0.10
N LEU A 27 19.52 1.07 -0.28
CA LEU A 27 19.65 -0.16 -1.05
C LEU A 27 18.89 -1.33 -0.42
N ILE A 28 18.98 -1.49 0.90
CA ILE A 28 18.24 -2.52 1.65
C ILE A 28 16.74 -2.31 1.49
N ARG A 29 16.26 -1.07 1.68
CA ARG A 29 14.84 -0.73 1.54
C ARG A 29 14.30 -0.97 0.13
N TRP A 30 15.15 -0.71 -0.87
CA TRP A 30 14.78 -0.89 -2.26
C TRP A 30 14.70 -2.38 -2.64
N LEU A 31 15.65 -3.23 -2.20
CA LEU A 31 15.73 -4.64 -2.64
C LEU A 31 15.04 -5.65 -1.72
N LEU A 32 15.12 -5.47 -0.40
CA LEU A 32 14.79 -6.55 0.55
C LEU A 32 13.42 -6.36 1.20
N LEU A 33 13.28 -5.28 1.96
CA LEU A 33 12.14 -5.08 2.85
C LEU A 33 11.72 -3.61 2.89
N GLU A 34 10.42 -3.37 2.93
CA GLU A 34 9.88 -2.04 3.22
C GLU A 34 8.91 -2.13 4.40
N ALA A 35 9.02 -1.16 5.31
CA ALA A 35 8.12 -1.02 6.43
C ALA A 35 6.97 -0.09 6.02
N TYR A 36 5.74 -0.56 6.18
CA TYR A 36 4.53 0.23 5.94
C TYR A 36 3.73 0.37 7.23
N THR A 37 3.12 1.53 7.41
CA THR A 37 2.07 1.75 8.40
C THR A 37 0.73 1.68 7.71
N ILE A 38 -0.29 1.15 8.40
CA ILE A 38 -1.64 1.06 7.85
C ILE A 38 -2.42 2.33 8.26
N PRO A 39 -2.76 3.22 7.30
CA PRO A 39 -3.48 4.46 7.60
C PRO A 39 -5.00 4.30 7.57
N SER A 40 -5.52 3.19 7.03
CA SER A 40 -6.94 3.02 6.71
C SER A 40 -7.52 1.72 7.27
N SER A 41 -8.80 1.74 7.63
CA SER A 41 -9.59 0.59 8.11
C SER A 41 -9.97 -0.45 7.05
N SER A 42 -9.53 -0.33 5.79
CA SER A 42 -10.03 -1.25 4.76
C SER A 42 -9.66 -2.74 4.97
N MET A 43 -8.65 -3.02 5.79
CA MET A 43 -8.28 -4.39 6.20
C MET A 43 -8.60 -4.64 7.67
N GLU A 44 -9.44 -3.78 8.28
CA GLU A 44 -9.86 -3.87 9.69
C GLU A 44 -10.43 -5.25 9.99
N LYS A 45 -10.23 -5.71 11.23
CA LYS A 45 -10.40 -7.10 11.70
C LYS A 45 -9.30 -8.10 11.27
N SER A 46 -8.59 -7.89 10.15
CA SER A 46 -7.33 -8.62 9.87
C SER A 46 -6.09 -7.84 10.30
N LEU A 47 -6.06 -6.54 10.00
CA LEU A 47 -4.96 -5.63 10.24
C LEU A 47 -5.52 -4.29 10.72
N LEU A 48 -5.06 -3.82 11.87
CA LEU A 48 -5.61 -2.64 12.51
C LEU A 48 -4.89 -1.36 12.04
N ILE A 49 -5.59 -0.23 12.16
CA ILE A 49 -5.00 1.08 11.89
C ILE A 49 -3.83 1.30 12.85
N GLY A 50 -2.69 1.70 12.31
CA GLY A 50 -1.46 1.91 13.09
C GLY A 50 -0.52 0.71 13.18
N ASP A 51 -0.93 -0.47 12.69
CA ASP A 51 -0.03 -1.62 12.60
C ASP A 51 1.14 -1.35 11.65
N PHE A 52 2.31 -1.87 12.01
CA PHE A 52 3.54 -1.82 11.20
C PHE A 52 3.77 -3.17 10.52
N LEU A 53 3.87 -3.16 9.20
CA LEU A 53 4.09 -4.34 8.37
C LEU A 53 5.48 -4.31 7.74
N PHE A 54 6.19 -5.44 7.83
CA PHE A 54 7.38 -5.69 7.01
C PHE A 54 6.99 -6.43 5.74
N VAL A 55 7.14 -5.77 4.60
CA VAL A 55 6.83 -6.32 3.29
C VAL A 55 8.09 -6.84 2.63
N SER A 56 8.12 -8.12 2.30
CA SER A 56 9.23 -8.73 1.56
C SER A 56 9.07 -8.52 0.06
N LYS A 57 9.91 -7.67 -0.53
CA LYS A 57 9.93 -7.42 -1.98
C LYS A 57 10.68 -8.49 -2.74
N LEU A 58 11.70 -9.08 -2.10
CA LEU A 58 12.58 -10.07 -2.72
C LEU A 58 11.82 -11.33 -3.16
N HIS A 59 10.94 -11.86 -2.29
CA HIS A 59 10.21 -13.12 -2.55
C HIS A 59 9.31 -13.06 -3.78
N TYR A 60 8.67 -11.91 -4.03
CA TYR A 60 7.70 -11.72 -5.12
C TYR A 60 8.28 -11.00 -6.35
N GLY A 61 9.60 -10.81 -6.40
CA GLY A 61 10.31 -10.16 -7.50
C GLY A 61 10.41 -8.65 -7.31
N ALA A 62 11.50 -8.22 -6.68
CA ALA A 62 11.77 -6.80 -6.47
C ALA A 62 11.90 -6.06 -7.81
N ARG A 63 11.45 -4.81 -7.85
CA ARG A 63 11.53 -3.95 -9.04
C ARG A 63 12.75 -3.05 -8.96
N THR A 64 13.42 -2.81 -10.08
CA THR A 64 14.44 -1.76 -10.18
C THR A 64 13.79 -0.37 -10.10
N PRO A 65 14.50 0.68 -9.68
CA PRO A 65 13.89 1.98 -9.43
C PRO A 65 13.73 2.69 -10.77
N GLY A 66 12.54 3.20 -11.05
CA GLY A 66 12.32 4.01 -12.24
C GLY A 66 12.92 5.40 -12.08
N THR A 67 12.90 5.92 -10.85
CA THR A 67 13.16 7.32 -10.52
C THR A 67 14.41 7.44 -9.64
N PRO A 68 15.64 7.42 -10.20
CA PRO A 68 16.87 7.49 -9.40
C PRO A 68 17.07 8.85 -8.72
N LEU A 69 16.48 9.92 -9.25
CA LEU A 69 16.55 11.26 -8.68
C LEU A 69 15.46 11.46 -7.63
N GLN A 70 15.61 10.80 -6.49
CA GLN A 70 14.72 10.93 -5.35
C GLN A 70 15.52 11.18 -4.08
N VAL A 71 14.97 11.99 -3.16
CA VAL A 71 15.53 12.14 -1.82
C VAL A 71 15.43 10.79 -1.08
N PRO A 72 16.55 10.24 -0.56
CA PRO A 72 16.53 8.97 0.16
C PRO A 72 15.50 8.96 1.30
N LEU A 73 14.90 7.79 1.51
CA LEU A 73 13.93 7.50 2.56
C LEU A 73 12.55 8.18 2.41
N THR A 74 12.39 9.15 1.52
CA THR A 74 11.08 9.80 1.28
C THR A 74 10.21 8.97 0.31
N HIS A 75 8.92 9.32 0.19
CA HIS A 75 8.02 8.72 -0.80
C HIS A 75 7.66 9.76 -1.89
N GLN A 76 6.58 10.52 -1.74
CA GLN A 76 6.15 11.54 -2.72
C GLN A 76 6.59 12.95 -2.35
N THR A 77 6.57 13.27 -1.06
CA THR A 77 6.94 14.58 -0.52
C THR A 77 8.05 14.44 0.51
N ILE A 78 8.78 15.54 0.71
CA ILE A 78 9.76 15.62 1.79
C ILE A 78 9.02 15.81 3.12
N TRP A 79 9.43 15.08 4.15
CA TRP A 79 8.84 15.11 5.48
C TRP A 79 8.60 16.53 6.00
N GLY A 80 7.35 16.84 6.37
CA GLY A 80 6.97 18.15 6.92
C GLY A 80 6.84 19.27 5.88
N THR A 81 6.87 18.96 4.58
CA THR A 81 6.68 19.94 3.50
C THR A 81 5.79 19.38 2.38
N ASN A 82 5.25 20.26 1.53
CA ASN A 82 4.54 19.89 0.31
C ASN A 82 5.44 19.87 -0.93
N ILE A 83 6.77 19.83 -0.74
CA ILE A 83 7.73 19.83 -1.84
C ILE A 83 7.87 18.39 -2.36
N PRO A 84 7.75 18.17 -3.70
CA PRO A 84 7.99 16.87 -4.30
C PRO A 84 9.40 16.36 -3.95
N SER A 85 9.50 15.11 -3.54
CA SER A 85 10.77 14.49 -3.17
C SER A 85 11.56 13.92 -4.35
N PHE A 86 11.03 14.01 -5.56
CA PHE A 86 11.57 13.38 -6.75
C PHE A 86 11.64 14.35 -7.93
N SER A 87 12.52 14.04 -8.88
CA SER A 87 12.62 14.72 -10.16
C SER A 87 12.42 13.74 -11.30
N THR A 88 11.61 14.13 -12.29
CA THR A 88 11.33 13.33 -13.49
C THR A 88 12.35 13.55 -14.61
N LEU A 89 13.43 14.30 -14.37
CA LEU A 89 14.46 14.57 -15.38
C LEU A 89 15.11 13.29 -15.94
N ILE A 90 15.26 12.27 -15.10
CA ILE A 90 15.84 10.98 -15.48
C ILE A 90 14.87 9.89 -15.05
N GLN A 91 14.34 9.16 -16.02
CA GLN A 91 13.52 7.96 -15.80
C GLN A 91 14.20 6.77 -16.47
N LEU A 92 14.42 5.73 -15.67
CA LEU A 92 15.02 4.47 -16.11
C LEU A 92 13.92 3.44 -16.40
N PRO A 93 14.14 2.52 -17.37
CA PRO A 93 13.25 1.39 -17.56
C PRO A 93 13.26 0.51 -16.30
N MET A 94 12.08 0.22 -15.76
CA MET A 94 11.92 -0.66 -14.61
C MET A 94 11.87 -2.12 -15.05
N PHE A 95 12.74 -2.93 -14.46
CA PHE A 95 12.76 -4.37 -14.63
C PHE A 95 12.31 -5.04 -13.33
N ARG A 96 11.65 -6.20 -13.47
CA ARG A 96 11.30 -7.05 -12.33
C ARG A 96 12.33 -8.16 -12.23
N LEU A 97 12.97 -8.26 -11.07
CA LEU A 97 13.90 -9.35 -10.76
C LEU A 97 13.12 -10.67 -10.63
N PRO A 98 13.78 -11.82 -10.88
CA PRO A 98 13.14 -13.12 -10.71
C PRO A 98 12.59 -13.28 -9.29
N SER A 99 11.37 -13.78 -9.19
CA SER A 99 10.72 -14.05 -7.90
C SER A 99 11.03 -15.46 -7.42
N PHE A 100 11.14 -15.64 -6.11
CA PHE A 100 11.30 -16.96 -5.49
C PHE A 100 9.96 -17.68 -5.32
N THR A 101 8.87 -16.93 -5.24
CA THR A 101 7.49 -17.44 -5.17
C THR A 101 6.57 -16.59 -6.04
N SER A 102 5.39 -17.14 -6.36
CA SER A 102 4.27 -16.39 -6.91
C SER A 102 3.30 -16.01 -5.79
N VAL A 103 2.45 -15.01 -6.04
CA VAL A 103 1.33 -14.67 -5.18
C VAL A 103 0.35 -15.84 -5.13
N LYS A 104 -0.13 -16.17 -3.94
CA LYS A 104 -1.11 -17.21 -3.68
C LYS A 104 -2.43 -16.58 -3.24
N ARG A 105 -3.50 -17.36 -3.37
CA ARG A 105 -4.80 -16.98 -2.81
C ARG A 105 -4.66 -16.78 -1.29
N ASN A 106 -5.39 -15.81 -0.78
CA ASN A 106 -5.40 -15.30 0.60
C ASN A 106 -4.12 -14.61 1.08
N ASP A 107 -3.06 -14.47 0.27
CA ASP A 107 -1.90 -13.66 0.64
C ASP A 107 -2.31 -12.19 0.83
N VAL A 108 -1.76 -11.54 1.85
CA VAL A 108 -1.82 -10.08 1.98
C VAL A 108 -0.74 -9.49 1.09
N VAL A 109 -1.17 -8.74 0.08
CA VAL A 109 -0.30 -8.17 -0.95
C VAL A 109 -0.26 -6.65 -0.85
N VAL A 110 0.93 -6.11 -1.10
CA VAL A 110 1.15 -4.68 -1.24
C VAL A 110 1.48 -4.38 -2.69
N PHE A 111 0.73 -3.48 -3.30
CA PHE A 111 0.89 -3.12 -4.71
C PHE A 111 0.68 -1.63 -4.92
N ASN A 112 1.31 -1.09 -5.96
CA ASN A 112 1.05 0.29 -6.38
C ASN A 112 -0.37 0.37 -6.92
N TYR A 113 -1.14 1.33 -6.41
CA TYR A 113 -2.50 1.59 -6.86
C TYR A 113 -2.52 1.76 -8.39
N PRO A 114 -3.29 0.94 -9.12
CA PRO A 114 -3.32 0.98 -10.59
C PRO A 114 -4.06 2.20 -11.14
N GLY A 115 -4.71 3.00 -10.30
CA GLY A 115 -5.55 4.12 -10.74
C GLY A 115 -6.86 3.66 -11.36
N ASP A 116 -7.89 4.48 -11.22
CA ASP A 116 -8.97 4.53 -12.20
C ASP A 116 -8.64 5.65 -13.21
N PRO A 117 -8.64 5.39 -14.52
CA PRO A 117 -8.48 6.42 -15.54
C PRO A 117 -9.54 7.54 -15.47
N GLU A 118 -10.73 7.22 -14.95
CA GLU A 118 -11.93 8.07 -14.91
C GLU A 118 -12.15 8.69 -13.52
N GLU A 119 -11.74 8.00 -12.45
CA GLU A 119 -11.80 8.52 -11.07
C GLU A 119 -10.42 8.53 -10.40
N PRO A 120 -9.63 9.61 -10.52
CA PRO A 120 -8.39 9.74 -9.79
C PRO A 120 -8.74 9.90 -8.30
N PHE A 121 -8.78 8.79 -7.55
CA PHE A 121 -8.93 8.82 -6.10
C PHE A 121 -8.02 9.91 -5.53
N GLU A 122 -8.62 10.99 -5.04
CA GLU A 122 -7.87 12.16 -4.60
C GLU A 122 -7.11 11.77 -3.32
N ASP A 123 -5.78 11.84 -3.38
CA ASP A 123 -4.98 11.82 -2.17
C ASP A 123 -5.43 12.98 -1.28
N PRO A 124 -6.00 12.73 -0.08
CA PRO A 124 -6.52 13.78 0.80
C PRO A 124 -5.45 14.81 1.21
N LEU A 125 -4.16 14.47 1.07
CA LEU A 125 -3.05 15.35 1.43
C LEU A 125 -2.58 16.25 0.30
N VAL A 126 -2.91 15.94 -0.97
CA VAL A 126 -2.30 16.63 -2.14
C VAL A 126 -3.32 17.05 -3.21
N GLY A 127 -4.58 16.59 -3.17
CA GLY A 127 -5.64 17.00 -4.12
C GLY A 127 -5.32 16.72 -5.59
N ASN A 128 -4.27 15.95 -5.86
CA ASN A 128 -3.71 15.63 -7.18
C ASN A 128 -3.22 14.16 -7.23
N GLY A 129 -3.83 13.28 -6.44
CA GLY A 129 -3.41 11.89 -6.18
C GLY A 129 -3.58 10.90 -7.33
N GLY A 130 -3.58 11.37 -8.57
CA GLY A 130 -3.80 10.53 -9.73
C GLY A 130 -2.61 9.63 -10.04
N TYR A 131 -2.91 8.38 -10.42
CA TYR A 131 -2.03 7.44 -11.12
C TYR A 131 -1.17 8.06 -12.24
N LYS A 132 -1.65 9.16 -12.83
CA LYS A 132 -0.99 9.93 -13.91
C LYS A 132 0.16 10.82 -13.43
N ASN A 133 0.13 11.31 -12.20
CA ASN A 133 1.07 12.33 -11.72
C ASN A 133 2.37 11.75 -11.12
N PHE A 134 2.35 10.47 -10.76
CA PHE A 134 3.49 9.80 -10.13
C PHE A 134 4.03 8.66 -11.00
N PRO A 135 5.37 8.52 -11.10
CA PRO A 135 5.98 7.34 -11.70
C PRO A 135 5.62 6.10 -10.87
N VAL A 136 5.63 4.92 -11.50
CA VAL A 136 5.07 3.68 -10.93
C VAL A 136 5.66 3.35 -9.55
N ASP A 137 6.94 3.64 -9.34
CA ASP A 137 7.68 3.40 -8.10
C ASP A 137 7.33 4.38 -6.95
N LEU A 138 6.69 5.51 -7.25
CA LEU A 138 6.26 6.53 -6.27
C LEU A 138 4.73 6.65 -6.15
N ARG A 139 3.99 5.73 -6.78
CA ARG A 139 2.54 5.64 -6.61
C ARG A 139 2.19 5.14 -5.22
N THR A 140 1.04 5.60 -4.74
CA THR A 140 0.47 5.17 -3.47
C THR A 140 0.36 3.65 -3.41
N ASN A 141 0.78 3.08 -2.29
CA ASN A 141 0.76 1.64 -2.07
C ASN A 141 -0.55 1.24 -1.37
N PHE A 142 -1.20 0.21 -1.88
CA PHE A 142 -2.43 -0.35 -1.33
C PHE A 142 -2.12 -1.73 -0.77
N ILE A 143 -2.76 -2.04 0.37
CA ILE A 143 -2.63 -3.34 1.04
C ILE A 143 -3.99 -4.01 0.99
N LYS A 144 -4.06 -5.16 0.31
CA LYS A 144 -5.30 -5.94 0.15
C LYS A 144 -5.02 -7.43 0.24
N ARG A 145 -6.06 -8.23 0.41
CA ARG A 145 -5.99 -9.70 0.32
C ARG A 145 -6.17 -10.15 -1.13
N CYS A 146 -5.28 -11.02 -1.61
CA CYS A 146 -5.38 -11.62 -2.93
C CYS A 146 -6.42 -12.75 -2.91
N ILE A 147 -7.62 -12.50 -3.41
CA ILE A 147 -8.67 -13.52 -3.44
C ILE A 147 -8.45 -14.54 -4.56
N ALA A 148 -8.02 -14.07 -5.73
CA ALA A 148 -7.85 -14.89 -6.93
C ALA A 148 -6.56 -14.57 -7.66
N VAL A 149 -6.04 -15.58 -8.37
CA VAL A 149 -4.79 -15.48 -9.15
C VAL A 149 -5.06 -15.65 -10.63
N ALA A 150 -4.05 -15.38 -11.47
CA ALA A 150 -4.19 -15.47 -12.92
C ALA A 150 -4.72 -16.85 -13.35
N GLY A 151 -5.76 -16.85 -14.18
CA GLY A 151 -6.46 -18.06 -14.63
C GLY A 151 -7.73 -18.39 -13.83
N ASP A 152 -7.97 -17.75 -12.69
CA ASP A 152 -9.20 -17.94 -11.94
C ASP A 152 -10.37 -17.15 -12.51
N VAL A 153 -11.56 -17.73 -12.40
CA VAL A 153 -12.84 -17.04 -12.57
C VAL A 153 -13.40 -16.69 -11.20
N VAL A 154 -13.66 -15.40 -10.98
CA VAL A 154 -14.25 -14.89 -9.73
C VAL A 154 -15.68 -14.45 -9.99
N GLU A 155 -16.59 -14.91 -9.15
CA GLU A 155 -17.99 -14.46 -9.15
C GLU A 155 -18.37 -14.03 -7.73
N VAL A 156 -19.20 -12.99 -7.60
CA VAL A 156 -19.79 -12.60 -6.31
C VAL A 156 -21.29 -12.81 -6.40
N LYS A 157 -21.85 -13.68 -5.54
CA LYS A 157 -23.28 -14.01 -5.52
C LYS A 157 -23.78 -13.81 -4.09
N ASN A 158 -24.73 -12.89 -3.90
CA ASN A 158 -25.29 -12.54 -2.58
C ASN A 158 -24.21 -12.21 -1.52
N GLY A 159 -23.19 -11.46 -1.91
CA GLY A 159 -22.08 -11.08 -1.03
C GLY A 159 -21.04 -12.17 -0.78
N LEU A 160 -21.28 -13.41 -1.22
CA LEU A 160 -20.32 -14.51 -1.15
C LEU A 160 -19.46 -14.59 -2.40
N VAL A 161 -18.17 -14.82 -2.21
CA VAL A 161 -17.19 -14.96 -3.29
C VAL A 161 -17.13 -16.42 -3.73
N TYR A 162 -17.12 -16.66 -5.04
CA TYR A 162 -16.91 -17.95 -5.67
C TYR A 162 -15.67 -17.89 -6.56
N ILE A 163 -14.83 -18.92 -6.49
CA ILE A 163 -13.62 -19.07 -7.28
C ILE A 163 -13.73 -20.37 -8.08
N ASN A 164 -13.74 -20.28 -9.41
CA ASN A 164 -13.90 -21.41 -10.31
C ASN A 164 -15.16 -22.25 -9.99
N GLY A 165 -16.27 -21.57 -9.68
CA GLY A 165 -17.56 -22.18 -9.34
C GLY A 165 -17.66 -22.81 -7.95
N LYS A 166 -16.59 -22.81 -7.16
CA LYS A 166 -16.60 -23.25 -5.75
C LYS A 166 -16.68 -22.04 -4.83
N GLU A 167 -17.44 -22.16 -3.76
CA GLU A 167 -17.49 -21.12 -2.72
C GLU A 167 -16.07 -20.87 -2.17
N GLY A 168 -15.68 -19.60 -2.16
CA GLY A 168 -14.41 -19.14 -1.63
C GLY A 168 -14.40 -19.14 -0.12
N GLU A 169 -13.21 -19.08 0.47
CA GLU A 169 -13.06 -18.98 1.91
C GLU A 169 -13.64 -17.65 2.42
N THR A 170 -14.68 -17.72 3.25
CA THR A 170 -15.25 -16.55 3.90
C THR A 170 -14.56 -16.36 5.25
N PRO A 171 -13.85 -15.24 5.48
CA PRO A 171 -13.23 -14.97 6.77
C PRO A 171 -14.27 -14.99 7.90
N PRO A 172 -13.94 -15.50 9.11
CA PRO A 172 -14.88 -15.52 10.25
C PRO A 172 -15.45 -14.15 10.63
N GLN A 173 -14.71 -13.09 10.29
CA GLN A 173 -15.05 -11.70 10.58
C GLN A 173 -15.50 -10.91 9.35
N ALA A 174 -15.85 -11.60 8.25
CA ALA A 174 -16.34 -10.96 7.05
C ALA A 174 -17.58 -10.10 7.34
N GLN A 175 -17.57 -8.86 6.88
CA GLN A 175 -18.72 -7.98 6.93
C GLN A 175 -19.49 -8.12 5.62
N LEU A 176 -20.73 -8.59 5.73
CA LEU A 176 -21.67 -8.61 4.62
C LEU A 176 -22.64 -7.43 4.80
N MET A 177 -23.03 -6.81 3.70
CA MET A 177 -24.12 -5.84 3.74
C MET A 177 -25.44 -6.59 3.86
N TYR A 178 -26.24 -6.20 4.84
CA TYR A 178 -27.58 -6.71 5.03
C TYR A 178 -28.57 -5.55 4.90
N ARG A 179 -29.72 -5.83 4.27
CA ARG A 179 -30.88 -4.95 4.37
C ARG A 179 -31.66 -5.37 5.60
N LEU A 180 -31.87 -4.44 6.51
CA LEU A 180 -32.65 -4.68 7.71
C LEU A 180 -33.97 -3.93 7.58
N GLU A 181 -35.07 -4.68 7.60
CA GLU A 181 -36.42 -4.14 7.58
C GLU A 181 -37.02 -4.30 8.98
N SER A 182 -37.43 -3.20 9.59
CA SER A 182 -38.02 -3.15 10.92
C SER A 182 -39.33 -2.40 10.89
N SER A 183 -40.32 -2.88 11.64
CA SER A 183 -41.57 -2.15 11.88
C SER A 183 -41.37 -0.94 12.80
N ASP A 184 -40.34 -1.00 13.64
CA ASP A 184 -39.99 0.05 14.59
C ASP A 184 -38.81 0.88 14.09
N LEU A 185 -38.79 2.17 14.44
CA LEU A 185 -37.67 3.06 14.19
C LEU A 185 -36.44 2.58 14.97
N LEU A 186 -35.36 2.28 14.25
CA LEU A 186 -34.08 1.92 14.85
C LEU A 186 -33.30 3.19 15.17
N ASP A 187 -32.86 3.32 16.41
CA ASP A 187 -32.03 4.43 16.87
C ASP A 187 -30.55 4.05 16.85
N ASP A 188 -29.67 5.05 16.93
CA ASP A 188 -28.22 4.85 16.90
C ASP A 188 -27.73 3.89 18.02
N ARG A 189 -28.44 3.88 19.16
CA ARG A 189 -28.14 2.99 20.30
C ARG A 189 -28.31 1.52 19.97
N PHE A 190 -29.30 1.17 19.15
CA PHE A 190 -29.47 -0.20 18.67
C PHE A 190 -28.22 -0.64 17.90
N PHE A 191 -27.76 0.18 16.94
CA PHE A 191 -26.61 -0.13 16.12
C PHE A 191 -25.30 -0.21 16.94
N GLU A 192 -25.11 0.70 17.90
CA GLU A 192 -23.97 0.64 18.82
C GLU A 192 -23.95 -0.63 19.68
N ASN A 193 -25.10 -1.04 20.23
CA ASN A 193 -25.20 -2.23 21.07
C ASN A 193 -24.89 -3.54 20.31
N GLU A 194 -25.20 -3.56 19.00
CA GLU A 194 -24.94 -4.70 18.12
C GLU A 194 -23.58 -4.62 17.39
N ASP A 195 -22.72 -3.64 17.75
CA ASP A 195 -21.42 -3.34 17.11
C ASP A 195 -21.53 -3.13 15.57
N ILE A 196 -22.65 -2.54 15.13
CA ILE A 196 -22.88 -2.14 13.73
C ILE A 196 -22.42 -0.68 13.58
N ARG A 197 -21.30 -0.48 12.88
CA ARG A 197 -20.67 0.85 12.75
C ARG A 197 -20.87 1.53 11.41
N ASP A 198 -21.31 0.79 10.40
CA ASP A 198 -21.49 1.28 9.03
C ASP A 198 -22.93 0.95 8.61
N TYR A 199 -23.85 1.86 8.94
CA TYR A 199 -25.28 1.75 8.64
C TYR A 199 -25.79 3.03 7.97
N GLY A 200 -26.80 2.89 7.13
CA GLY A 200 -27.43 4.00 6.42
C GLY A 200 -28.76 3.56 5.81
N THR A 201 -29.57 4.53 5.39
CA THR A 201 -30.79 4.26 4.63
C THR A 201 -30.43 4.00 3.16
N PHE A 202 -31.02 2.97 2.54
CA PHE A 202 -30.79 2.76 1.11
C PHE A 202 -31.48 3.87 0.31
N PRO A 203 -30.86 4.40 -0.76
CA PRO A 203 -31.51 5.35 -1.66
C PRO A 203 -32.76 4.70 -2.29
N GLY A 204 -33.95 5.08 -1.79
CA GLY A 204 -35.23 4.46 -2.14
C GLY A 204 -36.09 4.05 -0.95
N ASP A 205 -35.53 4.03 0.26
CA ASP A 205 -36.27 3.73 1.51
C ASP A 205 -37.05 4.95 2.06
N THR A 206 -36.89 6.14 1.46
CA THR A 206 -37.69 7.32 1.76
C THR A 206 -38.99 7.29 0.95
N ALA A 207 -40.01 6.65 1.49
CA ALA A 207 -41.42 6.86 1.11
C ALA A 207 -42.19 7.40 2.33
#